data_AF-A0A1E3B6B6-F1
#
_entry.id   AF-A0A1E3B6B6-F1
#
_cell.length_a   1.000
_cell.length_b   1.000
_cell.length_c   1.000
_cell.angle_alpha   90.00
_cell.angle_beta   90.00
_cell.angle_gamma   90.00
#
_symmetry.space_group_name_H-M   'P 1'
#
loop_
_entity.id
_entity.type
_entity.pdbx_description
1 polymer ?
#
loop_
_entity_poly.entity_id
_entity_poly.type
_entity_poly.pdbx_seq_one_letter_code
_entity_poly.pdbx_strand_id
1 'polypeptide(L)'
;MGVIRKKTASRGTEAGTKYHCDICTVDVTSTVRISCAHPACPEYDLCVPCFAAGEKSKNHDPSTHPYQVIEQNSVPIFDEEWGADEELLLLEGAEIYGLGSWADIADHIGGFRTKDEVRDHYINNYVDSPHFPLPANADPDDTTLPDSISKEEFQARKKRRIEERKENAKSAVPTTPKQKPTASVPACHEVQGYMPGRLEFETEFVNDAEEAVQHMSFEPGAGILPNGENDAEMELKMTVVDIYNSRLTARTERKKILFEHNLLEYRKNTALEKKRTKEERDLLNKAKPFARMMNHDDFEELNKGLEYEHNLRLAISQLQEWRQMGITDLKSGEKYETEKQQRLQRLMPQGSFDRFASTRPTKQAQQPEHPTAASALTTPELPLRLQKAAAPPQTPSKQQSQPDQQQQQQSTNEPLNDFDRAFAANGDTGTPQSQSQQGQQPQQQPPKTKFVIQPLTGVTPWKLETEGAPDLHLLTKEEIEVCNVLHIQPKPYLVVKETLLKEAMKQGGGLKRKDAKAACKIDTTKTSRVYDFMVHSGWINKA
;
A
#
# COMPACT_ATOMS: atom_id res chain seq x y z
N MET A 1 14.14 2.53 -39.25
CA MET A 1 13.55 2.48 -37.90
C MET A 1 14.31 1.46 -37.07
N GLY A 2 15.11 1.92 -36.12
CA GLY A 2 15.86 1.03 -35.22
C GLY A 2 14.92 0.36 -34.21
N VAL A 3 15.17 -0.91 -33.90
CA VAL A 3 14.37 -1.65 -32.91
C VAL A 3 14.80 -1.18 -31.52
N ILE A 4 13.95 -0.41 -30.85
CA ILE A 4 14.16 0.04 -29.46
C ILE A 4 14.18 -1.20 -28.55
N ARG A 5 15.39 -1.67 -28.20
CA ARG A 5 15.58 -2.75 -27.23
C ARG A 5 15.32 -2.20 -25.84
N LYS A 6 14.16 -2.52 -25.28
CA LYS A 6 13.74 -2.14 -23.93
C LYS A 6 14.64 -2.77 -22.85
N LYS A 7 15.82 -2.18 -22.61
CA LYS A 7 16.70 -2.50 -21.47
C LYS A 7 15.96 -2.15 -20.19
N THR A 8 15.51 -3.16 -19.44
CA THR A 8 14.93 -2.96 -18.11
C THR A 8 16.02 -2.55 -17.13
N ALA A 9 16.20 -1.25 -16.94
CA ALA A 9 17.12 -0.71 -15.93
C ALA A 9 16.68 -1.11 -14.51
N SER A 10 17.63 -1.59 -13.72
CA SER A 10 17.43 -1.82 -12.28
C SER A 10 17.28 -0.48 -11.56
N ARG A 11 16.23 -0.33 -10.75
CA ARG A 11 16.06 0.85 -9.86
C ARG A 11 17.01 0.77 -8.66
N GLY A 12 18.30 1.01 -8.91
CA GLY A 12 19.28 1.40 -7.90
C GLY A 12 19.47 2.92 -7.89
N THR A 13 20.00 3.48 -6.80
CA THR A 13 20.26 4.92 -6.59
C THR A 13 21.42 5.48 -7.42
N GLU A 14 21.87 4.73 -8.42
CA GLU A 14 23.02 5.01 -9.29
C GLU A 14 22.64 4.49 -10.68
N ALA A 15 21.87 5.30 -11.40
CA ALA A 15 21.47 5.03 -12.78
C ALA A 15 22.50 5.63 -13.75
N GLY A 16 22.50 5.11 -14.99
CA GLY A 16 23.57 5.29 -15.98
C GLY A 16 24.27 3.97 -16.30
N THR A 17 25.07 3.94 -17.38
CA THR A 17 25.86 2.76 -17.74
C THR A 17 27.05 2.62 -16.79
N LYS A 18 27.10 1.53 -16.01
CA LYS A 18 28.16 1.29 -15.02
C LYS A 18 29.39 0.65 -15.64
N TYR A 19 30.56 1.21 -15.34
CA TYR A 19 31.87 0.73 -15.78
C TYR A 19 32.64 0.18 -14.58
N HIS A 20 33.30 -0.97 -14.76
CA HIS A 20 34.10 -1.63 -13.73
C HIS A 20 35.46 -1.99 -14.31
N CYS A 21 36.51 -1.95 -13.48
CA CYS A 21 37.84 -2.37 -13.92
C CYS A 21 37.84 -3.89 -14.17
N ASP A 22 38.23 -4.33 -15.37
CA ASP A 22 38.31 -5.73 -15.79
C ASP A 22 39.28 -6.60 -14.95
N ILE A 23 40.11 -5.97 -14.12
CA ILE A 23 41.14 -6.63 -13.32
C ILE A 23 40.77 -6.65 -11.83
N CYS A 24 40.58 -5.48 -11.22
CA CYS A 24 40.31 -5.36 -9.79
C CYS A 24 38.82 -5.21 -9.41
N THR A 25 37.92 -5.22 -10.40
CA THR A 25 36.45 -5.09 -10.27
C THR A 25 35.93 -3.85 -9.53
N VAL A 26 36.81 -2.88 -9.24
CA VAL A 26 36.46 -1.56 -8.70
C VAL A 26 35.57 -0.80 -9.69
N ASP A 27 34.55 -0.12 -9.18
CA ASP A 27 33.68 0.77 -9.96
C ASP A 27 34.50 1.97 -10.48
N VAL A 28 34.53 2.14 -11.80
CA VAL A 28 35.21 3.24 -12.50
C VAL A 28 34.23 4.15 -13.24
N THR A 29 32.92 4.02 -13.00
CA THR A 29 31.86 4.80 -13.64
C THR A 29 32.06 6.31 -13.45
N SER A 30 32.43 6.70 -12.23
CA SER A 30 32.60 8.10 -11.82
C SER A 30 34.07 8.45 -11.53
N THR A 31 35.00 7.88 -12.30
CA THR A 31 36.44 8.24 -12.27
C THR A 31 37.04 8.21 -13.67
N VAL A 32 38.23 8.78 -13.86
CA VAL A 32 38.98 8.63 -15.10
C VAL A 32 39.32 7.14 -15.30
N ARG A 33 38.94 6.59 -16.46
CA ARG A 33 39.21 5.19 -16.83
C ARG A 33 39.96 5.10 -18.15
N ILE A 34 40.62 3.98 -18.36
CA ILE A 34 41.45 3.74 -19.54
C ILE A 34 40.83 2.58 -20.31
N SER A 35 40.26 2.90 -21.47
CA SER A 35 39.56 1.93 -22.33
C SER A 35 40.50 1.40 -23.40
N CYS A 36 40.50 0.09 -23.63
CA CYS A 36 41.33 -0.52 -24.67
C CYS A 36 40.76 -0.24 -26.06
N ALA A 37 41.54 0.39 -26.93
CA ALA A 37 41.15 0.69 -28.32
C ALA A 37 41.54 -0.44 -29.30
N HIS A 38 42.12 -1.55 -28.81
CA HIS A 38 42.52 -2.67 -29.68
C HIS A 38 41.31 -3.56 -30.03
N PRO A 39 41.08 -3.92 -31.31
CA PRO A 39 39.92 -4.71 -31.73
C PRO A 39 39.82 -6.11 -31.12
N ALA A 40 40.91 -6.64 -30.53
CA ALA A 40 40.88 -7.91 -29.79
C ALA A 40 40.32 -7.78 -28.35
N CYS A 41 39.98 -6.58 -27.90
CA CYS A 41 39.51 -6.27 -26.55
C CYS A 41 38.32 -5.28 -26.56
N PRO A 42 37.16 -5.66 -27.14
CA PRO A 42 35.95 -4.85 -27.04
C PRO A 42 35.49 -4.76 -25.57
N GLU A 43 35.00 -3.58 -25.17
CA GLU A 43 34.45 -3.32 -23.82
C GLU A 43 35.41 -3.71 -22.68
N TYR A 44 36.71 -3.40 -22.81
CA TYR A 44 37.72 -3.67 -21.80
C TYR A 44 38.22 -2.38 -21.14
N ASP A 45 37.84 -2.16 -19.89
CA ASP A 45 38.10 -0.93 -19.13
C ASP A 45 39.01 -1.17 -17.92
N LEU A 46 39.96 -0.25 -17.70
CA LEU A 46 40.93 -0.29 -16.61
C LEU A 46 40.83 0.95 -15.72
N CYS A 47 40.99 0.77 -14.41
CA CYS A 47 41.31 1.89 -13.52
C CYS A 47 42.77 2.32 -13.71
N VAL A 48 43.05 3.61 -13.48
CA VAL A 48 44.40 4.18 -13.62
C VAL A 48 45.47 3.39 -12.84
N PRO A 49 45.25 2.90 -11.61
CA PRO A 49 46.23 2.07 -10.90
C PRO A 49 46.56 0.74 -11.60
N CYS A 50 45.57 -0.03 -12.06
CA CYS A 50 45.82 -1.32 -12.74
C CYS A 50 46.54 -1.14 -14.07
N PHE A 51 46.19 -0.08 -14.82
CA PHE A 51 46.89 0.28 -16.05
C PHE A 51 48.35 0.71 -15.78
N ALA A 52 48.58 1.58 -14.79
CA ALA A 52 49.91 2.03 -14.41
C ALA A 52 50.80 0.90 -13.86
N ALA A 53 50.21 -0.12 -13.23
CA ALA A 53 50.89 -1.34 -12.81
C ALA A 53 51.15 -2.33 -13.96
N GLY A 54 50.62 -2.09 -15.17
CA GLY A 54 50.75 -3.00 -16.31
C GLY A 54 50.06 -4.35 -16.09
N GLU A 55 49.02 -4.39 -15.26
CA GLU A 55 48.27 -5.62 -15.01
C GLU A 55 47.48 -6.03 -16.27
N LYS A 56 47.33 -7.35 -16.48
CA LYS A 56 46.70 -7.91 -17.68
C LYS A 56 45.75 -9.04 -17.36
N SER A 57 44.66 -9.10 -18.11
CA SER A 57 43.64 -10.14 -18.02
C SER A 57 43.13 -10.51 -19.42
N LYS A 58 42.63 -11.72 -19.59
CA LYS A 58 42.11 -12.25 -20.87
C LYS A 58 43.15 -12.08 -22.00
N ASN A 59 42.75 -11.53 -23.15
CA ASN A 59 43.58 -11.28 -24.32
C ASN A 59 44.20 -9.86 -24.33
N HIS A 60 44.10 -9.10 -23.25
CA HIS A 60 44.64 -7.74 -23.19
C HIS A 60 46.15 -7.74 -22.95
N ASP A 61 46.91 -7.00 -23.75
CA ASP A 61 48.34 -6.75 -23.55
C ASP A 61 48.59 -5.23 -23.38
N PRO A 62 48.86 -4.75 -22.16
CA PRO A 62 49.12 -3.34 -21.87
C PRO A 62 50.31 -2.74 -22.63
N SER A 63 51.21 -3.58 -23.15
CA SER A 63 52.44 -3.12 -23.82
C SER A 63 52.29 -2.89 -25.33
N THR A 64 51.27 -3.48 -25.95
CA THR A 64 51.06 -3.43 -27.42
C THR A 64 49.71 -2.87 -27.83
N HIS A 65 48.71 -2.86 -26.93
CA HIS A 65 47.38 -2.36 -27.24
C HIS A 65 47.29 -0.83 -27.15
N PRO A 66 46.74 -0.14 -28.18
CA PRO A 66 46.36 1.27 -28.05
C PRO A 66 45.23 1.42 -27.02
N TYR A 67 45.19 2.58 -26.36
CA TYR A 67 44.21 2.91 -25.34
C TYR A 67 43.65 4.32 -25.53
N GLN A 68 42.48 4.57 -24.94
CA GLN A 68 41.85 5.87 -24.84
C GLN A 68 41.66 6.23 -23.36
N VAL A 69 42.02 7.45 -22.99
CA VAL A 69 41.73 7.99 -21.66
C VAL A 69 40.32 8.56 -21.71
N ILE A 70 39.40 7.96 -20.96
CA ILE A 70 38.02 8.43 -20.84
C ILE A 70 37.93 9.25 -19.56
N GLU A 71 37.89 10.57 -19.72
CA GLU A 71 37.61 11.49 -18.64
C GLU A 71 36.11 11.62 -18.37
N GLN A 72 35.77 12.19 -17.21
CA GLN A 72 34.38 12.45 -16.83
C GLN A 72 33.78 13.68 -17.50
N ASN A 73 34.54 14.47 -18.25
CA ASN A 73 34.08 15.68 -18.96
C ASN A 73 33.17 16.62 -18.12
N SER A 74 33.40 16.70 -16.80
CA SER A 74 32.66 17.60 -15.91
C SER A 74 33.15 19.04 -16.09
N VAL A 75 32.77 19.66 -17.20
CA VAL A 75 33.01 21.06 -17.60
C VAL A 75 31.70 21.68 -18.09
N PRO A 76 31.44 22.97 -17.87
CA PRO A 76 30.23 23.63 -18.32
C PRO A 76 30.28 23.87 -19.84
N ILE A 77 29.20 23.52 -20.56
CA ILE A 77 29.12 23.69 -22.02
C ILE A 77 27.94 24.55 -22.50
N PHE A 78 26.78 24.49 -21.83
CA PHE A 78 25.61 25.31 -22.18
C PHE A 78 25.10 26.16 -21.01
N ASP A 79 25.37 25.75 -19.77
CA ASP A 79 24.96 26.42 -18.53
C ASP A 79 26.08 26.30 -17.49
N GLU A 80 26.29 27.34 -16.66
CA GLU A 80 27.38 27.40 -15.66
C GLU A 80 27.26 26.36 -14.53
N GLU A 81 26.08 25.76 -14.32
CA GLU A 81 25.85 24.70 -13.35
C GLU A 81 25.88 23.30 -13.95
N TRP A 82 25.66 23.13 -15.25
CA TRP A 82 25.51 21.82 -15.91
C TRP A 82 26.80 21.37 -16.59
N GLY A 83 27.27 20.18 -16.23
CA GLY A 83 28.46 19.59 -16.83
C GLY A 83 28.11 18.84 -18.12
N ALA A 84 29.04 18.77 -19.07
CA ALA A 84 28.85 17.99 -20.30
C ALA A 84 28.53 16.50 -20.04
N ASP A 85 28.90 15.97 -18.86
CA ASP A 85 28.45 14.68 -18.36
C ASP A 85 26.97 14.63 -17.99
N GLU A 86 26.45 15.67 -17.32
CA GLU A 86 25.01 15.80 -17.01
C GLU A 86 24.18 16.00 -18.30
N GLU A 87 24.71 16.74 -19.28
CA GLU A 87 24.07 16.98 -20.59
C GLU A 87 24.00 15.72 -21.45
N LEU A 88 25.07 14.91 -21.49
CA LEU A 88 25.07 13.65 -22.22
C LEU A 88 24.07 12.65 -21.61
N LEU A 89 24.04 12.54 -20.28
CA LEU A 89 23.08 11.69 -19.56
C LEU A 89 21.64 12.18 -19.68
N LEU A 90 21.41 13.49 -19.79
CA LEU A 90 20.08 14.07 -20.08
C LEU A 90 19.54 13.55 -21.42
N LEU A 91 20.37 13.56 -22.46
CA LEU A 91 19.99 13.10 -23.80
C LEU A 91 19.88 11.57 -23.89
N GLU A 92 20.80 10.81 -23.28
CA GLU A 92 20.69 9.34 -23.16
C GLU A 92 19.40 8.95 -22.41
N GLY A 93 19.09 9.64 -21.31
CA GLY A 93 17.84 9.46 -20.56
C GLY A 93 16.60 9.77 -21.40
N ALA A 94 16.61 10.86 -22.18
CA ALA A 94 15.50 11.20 -23.07
C ALA A 94 15.28 10.16 -24.18
N GLU A 95 16.35 9.54 -24.72
CA GLU A 95 16.24 8.43 -25.68
C GLU A 95 15.70 7.14 -25.02
N ILE A 96 16.20 6.78 -23.83
CA ILE A 96 15.86 5.51 -23.16
C ILE A 96 14.45 5.52 -22.54
N TYR A 97 14.09 6.58 -21.82
CA TYR A 97 12.81 6.65 -21.08
C TYR A 97 11.70 7.38 -21.85
N GLY A 98 12.07 8.11 -22.91
CA GLY A 98 11.17 8.96 -23.68
C GLY A 98 11.12 10.38 -23.13
N LEU A 99 11.27 11.35 -24.04
CA LEU A 99 11.18 12.77 -23.73
C LEU A 99 9.86 13.10 -23.00
N GLY A 100 9.96 13.81 -21.88
CA GLY A 100 8.82 14.12 -21.01
C GLY A 100 8.76 13.27 -19.72
N SER A 101 9.45 12.13 -19.62
CA SER A 101 9.55 11.39 -18.34
C SER A 101 10.61 11.98 -17.39
N TRP A 102 10.47 13.27 -17.09
CA TRP A 102 11.48 14.08 -16.38
C TRP A 102 11.90 13.52 -15.02
N ALA A 103 11.06 12.73 -14.36
CA ALA A 103 11.41 12.04 -13.12
C ALA A 103 12.39 10.87 -13.35
N ASP A 104 12.12 9.99 -14.32
CA ASP A 104 13.03 8.88 -14.64
C ASP A 104 14.34 9.40 -15.27
N ILE A 105 14.27 10.50 -16.05
CA ILE A 105 15.44 11.18 -16.62
C ILE A 105 16.30 11.83 -15.52
N ALA A 106 15.69 12.50 -14.53
CA ALA A 106 16.40 13.06 -13.38
C ALA A 106 17.09 11.98 -12.53
N ASP A 107 16.44 10.83 -12.33
CA ASP A 107 17.06 9.66 -11.70
C ASP A 107 18.25 9.15 -12.54
N HIS A 108 18.13 9.11 -13.87
CA HIS A 108 19.18 8.66 -14.80
C HIS A 108 20.44 9.53 -14.81
N ILE A 109 20.30 10.86 -14.72
CA ILE A 109 21.44 11.79 -14.60
C ILE A 109 22.20 11.60 -13.27
N GLY A 110 21.58 10.95 -12.29
CA GLY A 110 22.19 10.58 -11.01
C GLY A 110 21.35 10.91 -9.77
N GLY A 111 20.09 11.34 -9.93
CA GLY A 111 19.16 11.60 -8.81
C GLY A 111 19.49 12.84 -7.96
N PHE A 112 20.53 13.61 -8.31
CA PHE A 112 20.89 14.86 -7.63
C PHE A 112 20.29 16.12 -8.29
N ARG A 113 19.58 15.98 -9.41
CA ARG A 113 18.73 17.02 -10.02
C ARG A 113 17.27 16.68 -9.78
N THR A 114 16.40 17.68 -9.68
CA THR A 114 14.95 17.48 -9.57
C THR A 114 14.30 17.40 -10.95
N LYS A 115 13.15 16.72 -11.06
CA LYS A 115 12.41 16.59 -12.33
C LYS A 115 12.09 17.94 -12.99
N ASP A 116 11.87 18.98 -12.20
CA ASP A 116 11.44 20.30 -12.68
C ASP A 116 12.66 21.08 -13.20
N GLU A 117 13.80 21.05 -12.48
CA GLU A 117 15.09 21.56 -12.99
C GLU A 117 15.50 20.88 -14.32
N VAL A 118 15.34 19.57 -14.42
CA VAL A 118 15.70 18.79 -15.62
C VAL A 118 14.80 19.14 -16.81
N ARG A 119 13.50 19.35 -16.58
CA ARG A 119 12.57 19.84 -17.60
C ARG A 119 12.96 21.25 -18.05
N ASP A 120 13.12 22.16 -17.11
CA ASP A 120 13.25 23.59 -17.39
C ASP A 120 14.60 23.87 -18.08
N HIS A 121 15.67 23.17 -17.69
CA HIS A 121 16.95 23.17 -18.41
C HIS A 121 16.82 22.68 -19.85
N TYR A 122 16.15 21.54 -20.09
CA TYR A 122 15.96 21.03 -21.44
C TYR A 122 15.18 22.01 -22.32
N ILE A 123 14.11 22.62 -21.78
CA ILE A 123 13.30 23.60 -22.52
C ILE A 123 14.16 24.83 -22.86
N ASN A 124 14.80 25.45 -21.86
CA ASN A 124 15.54 26.69 -22.04
C ASN A 124 16.73 26.52 -23.01
N ASN A 125 17.50 25.43 -22.88
CA ASN A 125 18.78 25.28 -23.57
C ASN A 125 18.67 24.55 -24.92
N TYR A 126 17.66 23.68 -25.10
CA TYR A 126 17.49 22.91 -26.34
C TYR A 126 16.25 23.31 -27.15
N VAL A 127 15.12 23.64 -26.52
CA VAL A 127 13.87 23.96 -27.22
C VAL A 127 13.78 25.44 -27.58
N ASP A 128 14.02 26.32 -26.61
CA ASP A 128 13.98 27.78 -26.76
C ASP A 128 15.32 28.36 -27.28
N SER A 129 16.21 27.49 -27.75
CA SER A 129 17.48 27.86 -28.38
C SER A 129 17.28 28.70 -29.65
N PRO A 130 18.04 29.79 -29.85
CA PRO A 130 18.03 30.57 -31.10
C PRO A 130 18.49 29.75 -32.32
N HIS A 131 19.17 28.61 -32.11
CA HIS A 131 19.71 27.73 -33.15
C HIS A 131 19.02 26.35 -33.18
N PHE A 132 17.77 26.25 -32.71
CA PHE A 132 16.95 25.03 -32.77
C PHE A 132 17.06 24.33 -34.14
N PRO A 133 17.38 23.02 -34.22
CA PRO A 133 17.29 22.01 -33.15
C PRO A 133 18.54 21.84 -32.28
N LEU A 134 19.57 22.69 -32.40
CA LEU A 134 20.78 22.62 -31.59
C LEU A 134 20.81 23.71 -30.50
N PRO A 135 21.50 23.50 -29.37
CA PRO A 135 21.78 24.56 -28.39
C PRO A 135 22.51 25.76 -28.99
N ALA A 136 22.41 26.91 -28.32
CA ALA A 136 22.97 28.17 -28.81
C ALA A 136 24.49 28.09 -29.10
N ASN A 137 25.23 27.43 -28.21
CA ASN A 137 26.69 27.28 -28.22
C ASN A 137 27.11 25.86 -28.66
N ALA A 138 26.44 25.31 -29.68
CA ALA A 138 26.72 23.95 -30.18
C ALA A 138 27.94 23.85 -31.11
N ASP A 139 28.72 24.92 -31.27
CA ASP A 139 29.93 24.94 -32.11
C ASP A 139 31.11 24.30 -31.34
N PRO A 140 31.78 23.25 -31.87
CA PRO A 140 32.91 22.61 -31.20
C PRO A 140 34.11 23.53 -30.93
N ASP A 141 34.23 24.65 -31.65
CA ASP A 141 35.30 25.63 -31.46
C ASP A 141 34.96 26.72 -30.41
N ASP A 142 33.74 26.74 -29.85
CA ASP A 142 33.33 27.69 -28.80
C ASP A 142 33.72 27.22 -27.40
N THR A 143 34.92 27.60 -26.96
CA THR A 143 35.42 27.31 -25.60
C THR A 143 35.08 28.39 -24.57
N THR A 144 34.23 29.37 -24.90
CA THR A 144 34.02 30.56 -24.04
C THR A 144 33.50 30.24 -22.64
N LEU A 145 32.58 29.28 -22.50
CA LEU A 145 32.08 28.80 -21.21
C LEU A 145 33.10 27.89 -20.49
N PRO A 146 33.68 26.84 -21.12
CA PRO A 146 34.76 26.04 -20.54
C PRO A 146 35.97 26.83 -20.01
N ASP A 147 36.37 27.91 -20.69
CA ASP A 147 37.52 28.74 -20.30
C ASP A 147 37.19 29.76 -19.18
N SER A 148 35.90 30.04 -18.95
CA SER A 148 35.44 31.03 -17.96
C SER A 148 35.52 30.55 -16.50
N ILE A 149 35.37 29.23 -16.27
CA ILE A 149 35.40 28.61 -14.95
C ILE A 149 36.41 27.46 -14.99
N SER A 150 37.40 27.45 -14.09
CA SER A 150 38.38 26.36 -14.10
C SER A 150 37.72 25.02 -13.80
N LYS A 151 38.25 23.95 -14.42
CA LYS A 151 37.78 22.58 -14.25
C LYS A 151 37.75 22.15 -12.77
N GLU A 152 38.74 22.55 -11.99
CA GLU A 152 38.82 22.30 -10.55
C GLU A 152 37.72 23.04 -9.78
N GLU A 153 37.44 24.30 -10.14
CA GLU A 153 36.38 25.08 -9.49
C GLU A 153 34.99 24.51 -9.82
N PHE A 154 34.72 24.20 -11.08
CA PHE A 154 33.46 23.58 -11.49
C PHE A 154 33.24 22.22 -10.77
N GLN A 155 34.26 21.38 -10.71
CA GLN A 155 34.19 20.11 -9.97
C GLN A 155 33.96 20.32 -8.46
N ALA A 156 34.58 21.33 -7.85
CA ALA A 156 34.34 21.69 -6.46
C ALA A 156 32.90 22.19 -6.22
N ARG A 157 32.37 23.03 -7.11
CA ARG A 157 30.97 23.50 -7.10
C ARG A 157 29.99 22.32 -7.23
N LYS A 158 30.20 21.43 -8.22
CA LYS A 158 29.39 20.21 -8.45
C LYS A 158 29.41 19.28 -7.24
N LYS A 159 30.59 19.03 -6.65
CA LYS A 159 30.74 18.21 -5.44
C LYS A 159 29.97 18.81 -4.25
N ARG A 160 30.11 20.12 -4.00
CA ARG A 160 29.38 20.83 -2.93
C ARG A 160 27.85 20.70 -3.10
N ARG A 161 27.34 20.90 -4.32
CA ARG A 161 25.91 20.74 -4.65
C ARG A 161 25.40 19.33 -4.33
N ILE A 162 26.15 18.30 -4.70
CA ILE A 162 25.80 16.89 -4.44
C ILE A 162 25.81 16.59 -2.94
N GLU A 163 26.82 17.09 -2.21
CA GLU A 163 26.96 16.89 -0.77
C GLU A 163 25.82 17.57 0.01
N GLU A 164 25.53 18.84 -0.28
CA GLU A 164 24.40 19.59 0.30
C GLU A 164 23.04 18.92 0.03
N ARG A 165 22.77 18.49 -1.21
CA ARG A 165 21.53 17.76 -1.54
C ARG A 165 21.45 16.40 -0.83
N LYS A 166 22.58 15.73 -0.65
CA LYS A 166 22.68 14.46 0.10
C LYS A 166 22.49 14.65 1.61
N GLU A 167 22.88 15.79 2.16
CA GLU A 167 22.58 16.16 3.54
C GLU A 167 21.10 16.54 3.72
N ASN A 168 20.55 17.36 2.83
CA ASN A 168 19.13 17.70 2.82
C ASN A 168 18.22 16.47 2.67
N ALA A 169 18.63 15.47 1.86
CA ALA A 169 17.93 14.20 1.75
C ALA A 169 18.02 13.31 3.01
N LYS A 170 19.03 13.49 3.86
CA LYS A 170 19.17 12.81 5.16
C LYS A 170 18.43 13.54 6.30
N SER A 171 18.38 14.86 6.26
CA SER A 171 17.74 15.71 7.27
C SER A 171 16.23 15.84 7.07
N ALA A 172 15.74 15.60 5.85
CA ALA A 172 14.32 15.48 5.57
C ALA A 172 13.68 14.39 6.44
N VAL A 173 12.65 14.78 7.21
CA VAL A 173 11.80 13.84 7.97
C VAL A 173 11.29 12.78 6.99
N PRO A 174 11.39 11.48 7.29
CA PRO A 174 10.96 10.43 6.37
C PRO A 174 9.47 10.59 6.07
N THR A 175 9.16 11.11 4.88
CA THR A 175 7.81 11.13 4.33
C THR A 175 7.27 9.71 4.43
N THR A 176 6.02 9.59 4.91
CA THR A 176 5.31 8.31 5.07
C THR A 176 5.65 7.37 3.91
N PRO A 177 6.12 6.14 4.18
CA PRO A 177 6.77 5.32 3.17
C PRO A 177 5.84 5.21 1.97
N LYS A 178 6.28 5.76 0.81
CA LYS A 178 5.52 5.74 -0.44
C LYS A 178 5.00 4.32 -0.60
N GLN A 179 3.70 4.12 -0.42
CA GLN A 179 3.12 2.79 -0.62
C GLN A 179 3.54 2.39 -2.02
N LYS A 180 4.18 1.21 -2.15
CA LYS A 180 4.64 0.70 -3.44
C LYS A 180 3.49 0.92 -4.42
N PRO A 181 3.69 1.66 -5.54
CA PRO A 181 2.59 2.05 -6.41
C PRO A 181 1.80 0.79 -6.68
N THR A 182 0.53 0.81 -6.25
CA THR A 182 -0.33 -0.36 -6.26
C THR A 182 -0.45 -0.77 -7.72
N ALA A 183 0.33 -1.79 -8.09
CA ALA A 183 0.30 -2.34 -9.43
C ALA A 183 -1.17 -2.59 -9.75
N SER A 184 -1.61 -2.20 -10.94
CA SER A 184 -3.00 -2.24 -11.38
C SER A 184 -3.47 -3.68 -11.65
N VAL A 185 -3.32 -4.53 -10.64
CA VAL A 185 -3.94 -5.83 -10.52
C VAL A 185 -5.42 -5.55 -10.22
N PRO A 186 -6.37 -5.92 -11.11
CA PRO A 186 -7.79 -5.53 -11.00
C PRO A 186 -8.57 -6.04 -9.77
N ALA A 187 -7.89 -6.64 -8.79
CA ALA A 187 -8.47 -7.32 -7.64
C ALA A 187 -7.86 -6.91 -6.27
N CYS A 188 -7.10 -5.81 -6.20
CA CYS A 188 -6.45 -5.37 -4.94
C CYS A 188 -7.19 -4.22 -4.22
N HIS A 189 -8.51 -4.10 -4.42
CA HIS A 189 -9.38 -3.21 -3.63
C HIS A 189 -10.40 -4.03 -2.83
N GLU A 190 -10.99 -3.45 -1.77
CA GLU A 190 -12.04 -4.13 -0.98
C GLU A 190 -13.34 -4.37 -1.77
N VAL A 191 -13.50 -3.66 -2.89
CA VAL A 191 -14.62 -3.76 -3.83
C VAL A 191 -14.12 -4.44 -5.10
N GLN A 192 -14.73 -5.58 -5.45
CA GLN A 192 -14.38 -6.37 -6.63
C GLN A 192 -14.64 -5.56 -7.92
N GLY A 193 -13.71 -5.63 -8.87
CA GLY A 193 -13.81 -4.94 -10.16
C GLY A 193 -13.63 -3.42 -10.09
N TYR A 194 -13.36 -2.83 -8.91
CA TYR A 194 -13.03 -1.41 -8.80
C TYR A 194 -11.52 -1.18 -8.93
N MET A 195 -11.12 -0.18 -9.72
CA MET A 195 -9.72 0.12 -10.03
C MET A 195 -9.31 1.49 -9.46
N PRO A 196 -8.69 1.54 -8.25
CA PRO A 196 -8.50 2.79 -7.50
C PRO A 196 -7.67 3.86 -8.23
N GLY A 197 -6.68 3.46 -9.01
CA GLY A 197 -5.82 4.39 -9.76
C GLY A 197 -6.50 5.05 -10.96
N ARG A 198 -7.68 4.58 -11.38
CA ARG A 198 -8.46 5.15 -12.50
C ARG A 198 -9.86 5.65 -12.11
N LEU A 199 -10.27 5.45 -10.85
CA LEU A 199 -11.60 5.82 -10.33
C LEU A 199 -12.76 5.21 -11.16
N GLU A 200 -12.56 4.01 -11.70
CA GLU A 200 -13.50 3.33 -12.61
C GLU A 200 -13.80 1.89 -12.18
N PHE A 201 -14.83 1.31 -12.78
CA PHE A 201 -15.20 -0.08 -12.62
C PHE A 201 -14.89 -0.88 -13.90
N GLU A 202 -14.47 -2.13 -13.72
CA GLU A 202 -14.31 -3.13 -14.78
C GLU A 202 -15.66 -3.47 -15.45
N THR A 203 -16.76 -3.27 -14.74
CA THR A 203 -18.12 -3.34 -15.28
C THR A 203 -18.88 -2.11 -14.85
N GLU A 204 -19.14 -1.21 -15.79
CA GLU A 204 -19.76 0.08 -15.54
C GLU A 204 -21.29 -0.01 -15.41
N PHE A 205 -21.91 1.05 -14.87
CA PHE A 205 -23.38 1.13 -14.88
C PHE A 205 -23.89 1.27 -16.32
N VAL A 206 -24.71 0.29 -16.77
CA VAL A 206 -25.16 0.12 -18.16
C VAL A 206 -23.95 0.01 -19.09
N ASN A 207 -23.18 -1.08 -18.93
CA ASN A 207 -21.96 -1.39 -19.68
C ASN A 207 -22.22 -1.75 -21.16
N ASP A 208 -23.49 -1.97 -21.50
CA ASP A 208 -24.06 -2.22 -22.81
C ASP A 208 -24.42 -0.90 -23.55
N ALA A 209 -24.33 0.27 -22.90
CA ALA A 209 -24.64 1.55 -23.53
C ALA A 209 -23.76 1.83 -24.77
N GLU A 210 -22.50 1.42 -24.71
CA GLU A 210 -21.52 1.53 -25.79
C GLU A 210 -21.88 0.66 -27.01
N GLU A 211 -22.58 -0.46 -26.82
CA GLU A 211 -22.99 -1.38 -27.90
C GLU A 211 -23.96 -0.72 -28.89
N ALA A 212 -24.80 0.21 -28.39
CA ALA A 212 -25.74 0.97 -29.20
C ALA A 212 -25.06 2.04 -30.08
N VAL A 213 -23.84 2.47 -29.76
CA VAL A 213 -23.13 3.57 -30.46
C VAL A 213 -21.92 3.11 -31.27
N GLN A 214 -21.33 1.94 -30.98
CA GLN A 214 -20.07 1.46 -31.58
C GLN A 214 -20.05 1.37 -33.13
N HIS A 215 -21.21 1.28 -33.77
CA HIS A 215 -21.35 1.15 -35.22
C HIS A 215 -22.05 2.37 -35.87
N MET A 216 -22.29 3.44 -35.11
CA MET A 216 -22.83 4.68 -35.68
C MET A 216 -21.73 5.49 -36.36
N SER A 217 -21.94 5.80 -37.64
CA SER A 217 -21.12 6.73 -38.42
C SER A 217 -21.89 8.01 -38.75
N PHE A 218 -21.16 9.12 -38.69
CA PHE A 218 -21.60 10.45 -39.11
C PHE A 218 -20.67 10.92 -40.23
N GLU A 219 -21.20 11.02 -41.45
CA GLU A 219 -20.45 11.54 -42.60
C GLU A 219 -20.68 13.05 -42.73
N PRO A 220 -19.63 13.88 -42.89
CA PRO A 220 -19.80 15.33 -43.04
C PRO A 220 -20.68 15.69 -44.24
N GLY A 221 -21.86 16.27 -43.97
CA GLY A 221 -22.84 16.64 -45.00
C GLY A 221 -23.88 15.56 -45.31
N ALA A 222 -23.75 14.34 -44.78
CA ALA A 222 -24.84 13.38 -44.79
C ALA A 222 -25.90 13.76 -43.75
N GLY A 223 -27.17 13.55 -44.09
CA GLY A 223 -28.28 13.81 -43.18
C GLY A 223 -28.80 15.25 -43.14
N ILE A 224 -28.35 16.13 -44.05
CA ILE A 224 -29.02 17.42 -44.34
C ILE A 224 -29.70 17.27 -45.70
N LEU A 225 -31.03 17.30 -45.72
CA LEU A 225 -31.82 17.26 -46.95
C LEU A 225 -31.65 18.57 -47.74
N PRO A 226 -31.92 18.60 -49.07
CA PRO A 226 -31.75 19.81 -49.90
C PRO A 226 -32.59 21.02 -49.48
N ASN A 227 -33.57 20.84 -48.61
CA ASN A 227 -34.40 21.89 -48.00
C ASN A 227 -33.81 22.44 -46.67
N GLY A 228 -32.70 21.90 -46.18
CA GLY A 228 -32.06 22.27 -44.91
C GLY A 228 -32.60 21.55 -43.68
N GLU A 229 -33.53 20.60 -43.83
CA GLU A 229 -34.03 19.78 -42.73
C GLU A 229 -33.10 18.58 -42.48
N ASN A 230 -33.08 18.08 -41.24
CA ASN A 230 -32.35 16.85 -40.93
C ASN A 230 -33.09 15.65 -41.52
N ASP A 231 -32.36 14.73 -42.14
CA ASP A 231 -32.89 13.45 -42.59
C ASP A 231 -33.34 12.58 -41.40
N ALA A 232 -34.33 11.72 -41.61
CA ALA A 232 -34.89 10.87 -40.57
C ALA A 232 -33.86 9.87 -40.00
N GLU A 233 -32.87 9.45 -40.81
CA GLU A 233 -31.75 8.64 -40.30
C GLU A 233 -30.85 9.44 -39.35
N MET A 234 -30.60 10.72 -39.64
CA MET A 234 -29.80 11.60 -38.80
C MET A 234 -30.53 11.94 -37.48
N GLU A 235 -31.83 12.23 -37.54
CA GLU A 235 -32.66 12.45 -36.35
C GLU A 235 -32.69 11.20 -35.45
N LEU A 236 -32.79 10.00 -36.03
CA LEU A 236 -32.71 8.75 -35.28
C LEU A 236 -31.33 8.56 -34.63
N LYS A 237 -30.23 8.78 -35.37
CA LYS A 237 -28.86 8.69 -34.81
C LYS A 237 -28.65 9.67 -33.66
N MET A 238 -29.11 10.92 -33.80
CA MET A 238 -29.05 11.92 -32.74
C MET A 238 -29.87 11.49 -31.51
N THR A 239 -31.06 10.93 -31.71
CA THR A 239 -31.88 10.38 -30.62
C THR A 239 -31.16 9.23 -29.87
N VAL A 240 -30.44 8.35 -30.58
CA VAL A 240 -29.63 7.29 -29.95
C VAL A 240 -28.44 7.89 -29.17
N VAL A 241 -27.79 8.92 -29.70
CA VAL A 241 -26.72 9.66 -28.99
C VAL A 241 -27.26 10.34 -27.72
N ASP A 242 -28.45 10.93 -27.73
CA ASP A 242 -29.07 11.52 -26.54
C ASP A 242 -29.41 10.48 -25.47
N ILE A 243 -29.90 9.30 -25.89
CA ILE A 243 -30.11 8.15 -24.99
C ILE A 243 -28.77 7.70 -24.38
N TYR A 244 -27.70 7.60 -25.18
CA TYR A 244 -26.36 7.26 -24.69
C TYR A 244 -25.82 8.30 -23.70
N ASN A 245 -25.94 9.59 -24.00
CA ASN A 245 -25.55 10.68 -23.10
C ASN A 245 -26.33 10.63 -21.79
N SER A 246 -27.63 10.31 -21.83
CA SER A 246 -28.45 10.07 -20.63
C SER A 246 -27.92 8.91 -19.77
N ARG A 247 -27.45 7.80 -20.40
CA ARG A 247 -26.78 6.70 -19.68
C ARG A 247 -25.45 7.14 -19.06
N LEU A 248 -24.63 7.91 -19.78
CA LEU A 248 -23.36 8.44 -19.28
C LEU A 248 -23.55 9.38 -18.09
N THR A 249 -24.55 10.27 -18.15
CA THR A 249 -24.91 11.14 -17.02
C THR A 249 -25.32 10.31 -15.80
N ALA A 250 -26.23 9.34 -15.96
CA ALA A 250 -26.67 8.47 -14.87
C ALA A 250 -25.52 7.59 -14.29
N ARG A 251 -24.56 7.18 -15.13
CA ARG A 251 -23.34 6.47 -14.71
C ARG A 251 -22.44 7.39 -13.87
N THR A 252 -22.26 8.63 -14.32
CA THR A 252 -21.45 9.66 -13.64
C THR A 252 -22.05 10.06 -12.29
N GLU A 253 -23.36 10.30 -12.23
CA GLU A 253 -24.09 10.60 -10.98
C GLU A 253 -23.95 9.46 -9.95
N ARG A 254 -24.10 8.21 -10.39
CA ARG A 254 -23.94 7.04 -9.51
C ARG A 254 -22.52 6.92 -8.96
N LYS A 255 -21.50 7.15 -9.81
CA LYS A 255 -20.11 7.23 -9.36
C LYS A 255 -19.93 8.35 -8.33
N LYS A 256 -20.43 9.55 -8.61
CA LYS A 256 -20.36 10.70 -7.71
C LYS A 256 -20.90 10.33 -6.32
N ILE A 257 -22.12 9.80 -6.24
CA ILE A 257 -22.75 9.38 -4.98
C ILE A 257 -21.90 8.32 -4.25
N LEU A 258 -21.31 7.37 -4.97
CA LEU A 258 -20.50 6.31 -4.38
C LEU A 258 -19.19 6.84 -3.76
N PHE A 259 -18.56 7.81 -4.41
CA PHE A 259 -17.36 8.49 -3.91
C PHE A 259 -17.68 9.46 -2.78
N GLU A 260 -18.66 10.35 -2.99
CA GLU A 260 -19.08 11.40 -2.05
C GLU A 260 -19.48 10.81 -0.70
N HIS A 261 -20.25 9.71 -0.70
CA HIS A 261 -20.70 9.05 0.53
C HIS A 261 -19.76 7.93 1.04
N ASN A 262 -18.51 7.88 0.57
CA ASN A 262 -17.50 6.90 0.99
C ASN A 262 -17.97 5.42 0.93
N LEU A 263 -18.86 5.10 -0.02
CA LEU A 263 -19.52 3.79 -0.10
C LEU A 263 -18.57 2.66 -0.54
N LEU A 264 -17.40 3.03 -1.09
CA LEU A 264 -16.29 2.12 -1.40
C LEU A 264 -15.63 1.49 -0.17
N GLU A 265 -15.81 2.06 1.04
CA GLU A 265 -15.25 1.52 2.29
C GLU A 265 -16.05 0.31 2.82
N TYR A 266 -16.25 -0.70 1.97
CA TYR A 266 -17.19 -1.80 2.19
C TYR A 266 -17.04 -2.50 3.54
N ARG A 267 -15.81 -2.79 4.01
CA ARG A 267 -15.62 -3.45 5.31
C ARG A 267 -16.01 -2.55 6.49
N LYS A 268 -15.66 -1.26 6.45
CA LYS A 268 -16.02 -0.29 7.49
C LYS A 268 -17.53 -0.08 7.52
N ASN A 269 -18.16 0.12 6.37
CA ASN A 269 -19.61 0.29 6.23
C ASN A 269 -20.37 -0.95 6.72
N THR A 270 -19.90 -2.16 6.37
CA THR A 270 -20.44 -3.43 6.90
C THR A 270 -20.27 -3.55 8.42
N ALA A 271 -19.14 -3.10 8.97
CA ALA A 271 -18.89 -3.14 10.42
C ALA A 271 -19.79 -2.15 11.19
N LEU A 272 -20.07 -0.98 10.61
CA LEU A 272 -21.02 -0.01 11.17
C LEU A 272 -22.47 -0.54 11.12
N GLU A 273 -22.91 -1.08 9.98
CA GLU A 273 -24.24 -1.71 9.88
C GLU A 273 -24.43 -2.89 10.83
N LYS A 274 -23.37 -3.61 11.21
CA LYS A 274 -23.42 -4.71 12.19
C LYS A 274 -23.50 -4.26 13.65
N LYS A 275 -23.06 -3.04 13.98
CA LYS A 275 -23.15 -2.49 15.35
C LYS A 275 -24.55 -1.98 15.70
N ARG A 276 -25.31 -1.57 14.68
CA ARG A 276 -26.68 -1.03 14.79
C ARG A 276 -27.71 -2.11 15.12
N THR A 277 -28.76 -1.75 15.85
CA THR A 277 -29.92 -2.64 16.08
C THR A 277 -30.64 -2.94 14.77
N LYS A 278 -31.60 -3.87 14.80
CA LYS A 278 -32.43 -4.14 13.62
C LYS A 278 -33.26 -2.91 13.23
N GLU A 279 -33.86 -2.24 14.21
CA GLU A 279 -34.75 -1.09 13.98
C GLU A 279 -33.98 0.13 13.46
N GLU A 280 -32.80 0.41 14.01
CA GLU A 280 -31.88 1.44 13.50
C GLU A 280 -31.45 1.15 12.05
N ARG A 281 -31.10 -0.11 11.74
CA ARG A 281 -30.74 -0.51 10.36
C ARG A 281 -31.90 -0.34 9.39
N ASP A 282 -33.12 -0.72 9.78
CA ASP A 282 -34.33 -0.59 8.96
C ASP A 282 -34.74 0.88 8.78
N LEU A 283 -34.49 1.75 9.76
CA LEU A 283 -34.68 3.20 9.66
C LEU A 283 -33.71 3.84 8.66
N LEU A 284 -32.41 3.54 8.78
CA LEU A 284 -31.38 4.10 7.90
C LEU A 284 -31.43 3.54 6.47
N ASN A 285 -31.90 2.29 6.31
CA ASN A 285 -32.23 1.74 5.00
C ASN A 285 -33.30 2.56 4.27
N LYS A 286 -34.28 3.13 5.00
CA LYS A 286 -35.27 4.07 4.44
C LYS A 286 -34.67 5.45 4.15
N ALA A 287 -33.59 5.82 4.81
CA ALA A 287 -32.88 7.09 4.57
C ALA A 287 -31.96 7.04 3.33
N LYS A 288 -31.44 5.87 2.94
CA LYS A 288 -30.53 5.70 1.78
C LYS A 288 -30.92 6.43 0.47
N PRO A 289 -32.20 6.59 0.08
CA PRO A 289 -32.56 7.40 -1.09
C PRO A 289 -32.16 8.88 -1.01
N PHE A 290 -32.12 9.48 0.19
CA PHE A 290 -31.75 10.88 0.38
C PHE A 290 -30.26 11.16 0.09
N ALA A 291 -29.39 10.15 0.17
CA ALA A 291 -27.99 10.25 -0.23
C ALA A 291 -27.79 10.63 -1.72
N ARG A 292 -28.84 10.53 -2.56
CA ARG A 292 -28.79 10.99 -3.96
C ARG A 292 -28.97 12.50 -4.13
N MET A 293 -29.50 13.18 -3.12
CA MET A 293 -29.87 14.60 -3.16
C MET A 293 -29.19 15.44 -2.07
N MET A 294 -28.57 14.80 -1.08
CA MET A 294 -27.80 15.43 -0.01
C MET A 294 -26.30 15.15 -0.21
N ASN A 295 -25.46 16.11 0.21
CA ASN A 295 -24.03 15.89 0.31
C ASN A 295 -23.70 14.90 1.45
N HIS A 296 -22.42 14.53 1.58
CA HIS A 296 -21.99 13.56 2.59
C HIS A 296 -22.31 13.97 4.02
N ASP A 297 -21.96 15.21 4.38
CA ASP A 297 -22.01 15.71 5.76
C ASP A 297 -23.46 15.88 6.23
N ASP A 298 -24.32 16.49 5.40
CA ASP A 298 -25.76 16.65 5.67
C ASP A 298 -26.45 15.28 5.78
N PHE A 299 -26.03 14.30 4.96
CA PHE A 299 -26.59 12.94 5.03
C PHE A 299 -26.13 12.20 6.29
N GLU A 300 -24.87 12.35 6.70
CA GLU A 300 -24.41 11.87 8.01
C GLU A 300 -25.17 12.54 9.17
N GLU A 301 -25.39 13.85 9.12
CA GLU A 301 -26.15 14.58 10.14
C GLU A 301 -27.61 14.10 10.21
N LEU A 302 -28.28 13.96 9.05
CA LEU A 302 -29.62 13.39 8.98
C LEU A 302 -29.69 11.98 9.60
N ASN A 303 -28.73 11.11 9.27
CA ASN A 303 -28.68 9.75 9.80
C ASN A 303 -28.46 9.73 11.32
N LYS A 304 -27.54 10.55 11.84
CA LYS A 304 -27.31 10.71 13.29
C LYS A 304 -28.54 11.28 13.99
N GLY A 305 -29.23 12.24 13.36
CA GLY A 305 -30.49 12.81 13.84
C GLY A 305 -31.61 11.76 13.92
N LEU A 306 -31.78 10.93 12.88
CA LEU A 306 -32.75 9.84 12.86
C LEU A 306 -32.44 8.76 13.90
N GLU A 307 -31.18 8.36 14.05
CA GLU A 307 -30.74 7.45 15.12
C GLU A 307 -31.06 8.03 16.51
N TYR A 308 -30.76 9.31 16.74
CA TYR A 308 -31.00 9.97 18.03
C TYR A 308 -32.50 10.12 18.33
N GLU A 309 -33.31 10.49 17.34
CA GLU A 309 -34.77 10.62 17.46
C GLU A 309 -35.44 9.28 17.79
N HIS A 310 -35.03 8.20 17.11
CA HIS A 310 -35.48 6.84 17.43
C HIS A 310 -35.09 6.42 18.85
N ASN A 311 -33.83 6.66 19.25
CA ASN A 311 -33.34 6.35 20.59
C ASN A 311 -34.07 7.17 21.68
N LEU A 312 -34.43 8.43 21.42
CA LEU A 312 -35.27 9.24 22.29
C LEU A 312 -36.69 8.66 22.43
N ARG A 313 -37.33 8.21 21.33
CA ARG A 313 -38.65 7.56 21.40
C ARG A 313 -38.62 6.29 22.25
N LEU A 314 -37.59 5.45 22.10
CA LEU A 314 -37.40 4.26 22.92
C LEU A 314 -37.22 4.62 24.40
N ALA A 315 -36.34 5.58 24.72
CA ALA A 315 -36.12 6.04 26.09
C ALA A 315 -37.40 6.63 26.72
N ILE A 316 -38.17 7.44 25.98
CA ILE A 316 -39.45 8.00 26.45
C ILE A 316 -40.47 6.88 26.71
N SER A 317 -40.57 5.89 25.82
CA SER A 317 -41.45 4.73 25.99
C SER A 317 -41.08 3.92 27.24
N GLN A 318 -39.80 3.67 27.46
CA GLN A 318 -39.29 2.98 28.65
C GLN A 318 -39.60 3.75 29.94
N LEU A 319 -39.36 5.07 29.97
CA LEU A 319 -39.67 5.91 31.13
C LEU A 319 -41.19 5.98 31.41
N GLN A 320 -42.03 5.90 30.37
CA GLN A 320 -43.48 5.80 30.52
C GLN A 320 -43.90 4.44 31.10
N GLU A 321 -43.30 3.34 30.64
CA GLU A 321 -43.53 1.99 31.20
C GLU A 321 -43.14 1.95 32.69
N TRP A 322 -41.95 2.45 33.05
CA TRP A 322 -41.50 2.52 34.44
C TRP A 322 -42.49 3.28 35.33
N ARG A 323 -42.98 4.45 34.88
CA ARG A 323 -44.01 5.20 35.61
C ARG A 323 -45.33 4.45 35.77
N GLN A 324 -45.78 3.72 34.74
CA GLN A 324 -46.99 2.87 34.82
C GLN A 324 -46.81 1.73 35.82
N MET A 325 -45.60 1.18 35.93
CA MET A 325 -45.22 0.16 36.92
C MET A 325 -44.97 0.72 38.32
N GLY A 326 -45.21 2.02 38.56
CA GLY A 326 -45.04 2.68 39.86
C GLY A 326 -43.60 3.08 40.20
N ILE A 327 -42.68 3.00 39.23
CA ILE A 327 -41.25 3.30 39.41
C ILE A 327 -41.02 4.79 39.11
N THR A 328 -40.53 5.52 40.11
CA THR A 328 -40.37 6.99 40.05
C THR A 328 -38.92 7.47 40.05
N ASP A 329 -37.94 6.59 40.28
CA ASP A 329 -36.50 6.89 40.32
C ASP A 329 -35.71 6.07 39.27
N LEU A 330 -34.75 6.72 38.62
CA LEU A 330 -33.92 6.13 37.56
C LEU A 330 -33.11 4.93 38.05
N LYS A 331 -32.56 4.97 39.28
CA LYS A 331 -31.80 3.84 39.86
C LYS A 331 -32.69 2.63 40.12
N SER A 332 -33.99 2.84 40.37
CA SER A 332 -34.96 1.75 40.48
C SER A 332 -35.46 1.23 39.13
N GLY A 333 -35.50 2.09 38.10
CA GLY A 333 -35.76 1.71 36.71
C GLY A 333 -34.67 0.78 36.12
N GLU A 334 -33.40 1.12 36.32
CA GLU A 334 -32.26 0.29 35.90
C GLU A 334 -32.29 -1.12 36.53
N LYS A 335 -32.62 -1.20 37.82
CA LYS A 335 -32.83 -2.48 38.52
C LYS A 335 -34.02 -3.26 37.97
N TYR A 336 -35.14 -2.58 37.71
CA TYR A 336 -36.31 -3.22 37.13
C TYR A 336 -36.03 -3.80 35.73
N GLU A 337 -35.31 -3.06 34.88
CA GLU A 337 -34.97 -3.51 33.53
C GLU A 337 -34.00 -4.70 33.56
N THR A 338 -32.96 -4.66 34.40
CA THR A 338 -32.04 -5.79 34.56
C THR A 338 -32.74 -7.04 35.14
N GLU A 339 -33.67 -6.89 36.07
CA GLU A 339 -34.51 -8.00 36.58
C GLU A 339 -35.54 -8.49 35.55
N LYS A 340 -36.09 -7.61 34.71
CA LYS A 340 -36.99 -7.94 33.59
C LYS A 340 -36.24 -8.76 32.53
N GLN A 341 -35.05 -8.32 32.12
CA GLN A 341 -34.17 -9.07 31.22
C GLN A 341 -33.75 -10.43 31.81
N GLN A 342 -33.36 -10.49 33.09
CA GLN A 342 -33.03 -11.77 33.74
C GLN A 342 -34.23 -12.73 33.79
N ARG A 343 -35.45 -12.23 34.04
CA ARG A 343 -36.67 -13.05 34.00
C ARG A 343 -36.93 -13.58 32.59
N LEU A 344 -36.80 -12.75 31.56
CA LEU A 344 -36.95 -13.16 30.16
C LEU A 344 -35.89 -14.20 29.75
N GLN A 345 -34.63 -14.05 30.18
CA GLN A 345 -33.59 -15.06 29.94
C GLN A 345 -33.85 -16.39 30.67
N ARG A 346 -34.36 -16.36 31.91
CA ARG A 346 -34.76 -17.58 32.64
C ARG A 346 -36.00 -18.28 32.07
N LEU A 347 -36.84 -17.54 31.33
CA LEU A 347 -37.98 -18.06 30.58
C LEU A 347 -37.59 -18.70 29.23
N MET A 348 -36.36 -18.50 28.74
CA MET A 348 -35.84 -19.27 27.61
C MET A 348 -35.42 -20.67 28.08
N PRO A 349 -35.99 -21.77 27.55
CA PRO A 349 -35.70 -23.12 28.03
C PRO A 349 -34.25 -23.51 27.72
N GLN A 350 -33.45 -23.76 28.77
CA GLN A 350 -32.09 -24.27 28.65
C GLN A 350 -32.07 -25.75 28.28
N GLY A 351 -32.19 -26.04 26.98
CA GLY A 351 -31.77 -27.29 26.34
C GLY A 351 -32.79 -28.44 26.37
N SER A 352 -33.25 -28.85 25.18
CA SER A 352 -33.57 -30.27 24.92
C SER A 352 -32.50 -30.85 24.01
N PHE A 353 -31.88 -31.95 24.45
CA PHE A 353 -30.85 -32.68 23.71
C PHE A 353 -31.51 -33.82 22.93
N ASP A 354 -32.27 -33.50 21.89
CA ASP A 354 -32.88 -34.52 21.02
C ASP A 354 -32.11 -34.69 19.72
N ARG A 355 -31.63 -35.92 19.50
CA ARG A 355 -31.01 -36.35 18.25
C ARG A 355 -32.12 -36.68 17.24
N PHE A 356 -31.90 -36.31 15.98
CA PHE A 356 -32.74 -36.56 14.80
C PHE A 356 -34.05 -35.75 14.65
N ALA A 357 -33.97 -34.63 13.92
CA ALA A 357 -34.94 -34.31 12.87
C ALA A 357 -34.35 -33.26 11.90
N SER A 358 -34.32 -33.58 10.60
CA SER A 358 -34.04 -32.59 9.56
C SER A 358 -35.30 -31.77 9.22
N THR A 359 -35.08 -30.58 8.65
CA THR A 359 -36.06 -29.74 7.91
C THR A 359 -37.29 -29.19 8.66
N ARG A 360 -37.17 -27.96 9.19
CA ARG A 360 -38.21 -26.90 9.11
C ARG A 360 -37.58 -25.50 9.27
N PRO A 361 -38.25 -24.41 8.85
CA PRO A 361 -37.59 -23.14 8.52
C PRO A 361 -37.18 -22.30 9.73
N THR A 362 -36.06 -21.60 9.57
CA THR A 362 -35.36 -20.82 10.59
C THR A 362 -36.11 -19.54 10.95
N LYS A 363 -37.07 -19.61 11.87
CA LYS A 363 -37.56 -18.42 12.58
C LYS A 363 -36.45 -17.96 13.53
N GLN A 364 -35.65 -16.98 13.10
CA GLN A 364 -34.52 -16.46 13.86
C GLN A 364 -34.98 -16.02 15.26
N ALA A 365 -34.43 -16.66 16.30
CA ALA A 365 -34.52 -16.14 17.65
C ALA A 365 -33.76 -14.81 17.70
N GLN A 366 -34.41 -13.74 18.11
CA GLN A 366 -33.72 -12.48 18.38
C GLN A 366 -32.67 -12.73 19.47
N GLN A 367 -31.41 -12.46 19.14
CA GLN A 367 -30.37 -12.34 20.16
C GLN A 367 -30.74 -11.17 21.08
N PRO A 368 -30.40 -11.22 22.39
CA PRO A 368 -30.62 -10.08 23.27
C PRO A 368 -29.93 -8.86 22.67
N GLU A 369 -30.68 -7.77 22.49
CA GLU A 369 -30.15 -6.58 21.86
C GLU A 369 -28.97 -6.03 22.69
N HIS A 370 -27.95 -5.53 21.98
CA HIS A 370 -26.88 -4.78 22.61
C HIS A 370 -27.48 -3.59 23.39
N PRO A 371 -26.83 -3.11 24.47
CA PRO A 371 -27.32 -1.94 25.20
C PRO A 371 -27.46 -0.76 24.23
N THR A 372 -28.71 -0.43 23.91
CA THR A 372 -29.07 0.57 22.90
C THR A 372 -28.57 1.93 23.35
N ALA A 373 -28.31 2.87 22.42
CA ALA A 373 -28.00 4.24 22.81
C ALA A 373 -29.13 4.88 23.66
N ALA A 374 -30.37 4.42 23.50
CA ALA A 374 -31.51 4.71 24.37
C ALA A 374 -31.27 4.38 25.85
N SER A 375 -30.54 3.30 26.19
CA SER A 375 -30.21 2.96 27.57
C SER A 375 -29.27 3.99 28.22
N ALA A 376 -28.40 4.64 27.43
CA ALA A 376 -27.57 5.75 27.91
C ALA A 376 -28.35 7.08 28.07
N LEU A 377 -29.62 7.12 27.64
CA LEU A 377 -30.54 8.23 27.88
C LEU A 377 -31.44 8.00 29.10
N THR A 378 -31.42 6.78 29.67
CA THR A 378 -32.17 6.42 30.89
C THR A 378 -31.27 6.09 32.09
N THR A 379 -29.94 6.25 31.97
CA THR A 379 -28.98 6.11 33.08
C THR A 379 -29.20 7.15 34.19
N PRO A 380 -28.93 6.80 35.46
CA PRO A 380 -29.07 7.72 36.59
C PRO A 380 -28.11 8.92 36.54
N GLU A 381 -26.97 8.80 35.86
CA GLU A 381 -26.08 9.91 35.49
C GLU A 381 -26.43 10.38 34.08
N LEU A 382 -27.24 11.43 33.97
CA LEU A 382 -27.56 12.09 32.69
C LEU A 382 -26.44 13.06 32.28
N PRO A 383 -25.94 13.02 31.03
CA PRO A 383 -24.91 13.95 30.56
C PRO A 383 -25.30 15.43 30.77
N LEU A 384 -24.38 16.20 31.35
CA LEU A 384 -24.54 17.60 31.80
C LEU A 384 -25.22 18.55 30.78
N ARG A 385 -25.14 18.26 29.48
CA ARG A 385 -25.79 19.03 28.41
C ARG A 385 -27.32 19.06 28.53
N LEU A 386 -27.95 18.02 29.07
CA LEU A 386 -29.41 17.93 29.25
C LEU A 386 -29.90 18.59 30.55
N GLN A 387 -29.04 18.72 31.56
CA GLN A 387 -29.42 19.33 32.85
C GLN A 387 -29.57 20.86 32.76
N LYS A 388 -28.96 21.50 31.76
CA LYS A 388 -28.84 22.97 31.68
C LYS A 388 -30.13 23.71 31.28
N ALA A 389 -31.21 22.99 30.95
CA ALA A 389 -32.51 23.58 30.57
C ALA A 389 -33.39 24.00 31.77
N ALA A 390 -32.98 23.69 33.02
CA ALA A 390 -33.85 23.78 34.20
C ALA A 390 -33.53 24.94 35.18
N ALA A 391 -32.73 25.94 34.79
CA ALA A 391 -32.36 27.07 35.65
C ALA A 391 -32.72 28.44 35.04
N PRO A 392 -33.35 29.37 35.79
CA PRO A 392 -33.65 30.72 35.33
C PRO A 392 -32.38 31.60 35.28
N PRO A 393 -32.34 32.65 34.44
CA PRO A 393 -31.13 33.41 34.18
C PRO A 393 -30.77 34.37 35.32
N GLN A 394 -29.49 34.41 35.69
CA GLN A 394 -28.90 35.51 36.47
C GLN A 394 -27.79 36.20 35.66
N THR A 395 -27.74 37.53 35.81
CA THR A 395 -26.87 38.45 35.07
C THR A 395 -25.40 38.42 35.52
N PRO A 396 -24.44 38.78 34.65
CA PRO A 396 -23.01 38.66 34.92
C PRO A 396 -22.43 39.88 35.66
N SER A 397 -21.50 39.64 36.58
CA SER A 397 -20.63 40.67 37.18
C SER A 397 -19.16 40.43 36.80
N LYS A 398 -18.47 41.53 36.44
CA LYS A 398 -17.07 41.58 35.97
C LYS A 398 -16.06 41.49 37.12
N GLN A 399 -14.83 41.06 36.80
CA GLN A 399 -13.50 41.55 37.27
C GLN A 399 -12.48 40.41 37.27
N GLN A 400 -11.15 40.60 37.13
CA GLN A 400 -10.33 41.58 36.40
C GLN A 400 -8.93 40.95 36.20
N SER A 401 -8.00 41.61 35.50
CA SER A 401 -6.79 41.02 34.91
C SER A 401 -5.48 41.15 35.72
N GLN A 402 -4.71 40.04 35.81
CA GLN A 402 -3.22 39.94 35.77
C GLN A 402 -2.35 40.62 36.87
N PRO A 403 -1.01 40.34 36.98
CA PRO A 403 -0.17 39.28 36.35
C PRO A 403 0.83 38.52 37.30
N ASP A 404 1.51 37.54 36.70
CA ASP A 404 2.93 37.12 36.88
C ASP A 404 3.51 36.28 38.06
N GLN A 405 4.32 35.30 37.63
CA GLN A 405 5.58 34.74 38.18
C GLN A 405 5.69 33.90 39.49
N GLN A 406 5.98 32.61 39.24
CA GLN A 406 7.11 31.80 39.75
C GLN A 406 7.19 31.23 41.20
N GLN A 407 7.43 29.91 41.21
CA GLN A 407 8.29 29.09 42.11
C GLN A 407 7.75 28.53 43.46
N GLN A 408 7.54 27.20 43.41
CA GLN A 408 8.14 26.15 44.26
C GLN A 408 7.53 25.70 45.62
N GLN A 409 7.35 24.36 45.69
CA GLN A 409 7.39 23.45 46.86
C GLN A 409 6.20 23.51 47.88
N GLN A 410 5.68 22.39 48.42
CA GLN A 410 6.05 20.96 48.30
C GLN A 410 4.90 20.00 48.74
N SER A 411 4.93 18.73 48.29
CA SER A 411 4.21 17.55 48.88
C SER A 411 2.65 17.55 48.84
N THR A 412 1.88 16.50 49.17
CA THR A 412 2.12 15.10 49.61
C THR A 412 1.24 14.06 48.84
N ASN A 413 1.64 12.79 48.88
CA ASN A 413 0.86 11.53 48.68
C ASN A 413 0.39 11.08 47.27
N GLU A 414 1.25 10.27 46.61
CA GLU A 414 1.06 8.84 46.20
C GLU A 414 -0.25 8.31 45.53
N PRO A 415 -0.19 7.19 44.77
CA PRO A 415 0.80 6.82 43.73
C PRO A 415 0.17 6.13 42.48
N LEU A 416 0.94 5.94 41.40
CA LEU A 416 0.60 4.97 40.34
C LEU A 416 1.86 4.37 39.69
N ASN A 417 1.88 3.05 39.56
CA ASN A 417 2.94 2.23 38.96
C ASN A 417 2.78 2.21 37.42
N ASP A 418 3.82 2.49 36.64
CA ASP A 418 4.98 1.63 36.28
C ASP A 418 4.65 0.61 35.16
N PHE A 419 4.86 1.02 33.91
CA PHE A 419 4.72 0.18 32.71
C PHE A 419 5.75 0.45 31.59
N ASP A 420 6.67 1.41 31.74
CA ASP A 420 7.65 1.74 30.68
C ASP A 420 9.06 2.00 31.25
N ARG A 421 9.78 0.92 31.57
CA ARG A 421 11.23 0.98 31.89
C ARG A 421 11.97 -0.32 31.56
N ALA A 422 12.06 -0.68 30.28
CA ALA A 422 12.82 -1.87 29.85
C ALA A 422 13.51 -1.79 28.46
N PHE A 423 13.62 -0.62 27.81
CA PHE A 423 14.36 -0.51 26.54
C PHE A 423 15.14 0.82 26.38
N ALA A 424 16.37 0.87 26.91
CA ALA A 424 17.56 1.49 26.28
C ALA A 424 18.73 1.63 27.29
N ALA A 425 19.77 0.79 27.17
CA ALA A 425 21.11 1.08 27.68
C ALA A 425 22.17 0.19 26.99
N ASN A 426 22.94 0.82 26.08
CA ASN A 426 24.28 0.52 25.52
C ASN A 426 25.12 -0.58 26.23
N GLY A 427 25.97 -1.40 25.59
CA GLY A 427 26.90 -1.11 24.49
C GLY A 427 28.35 -1.39 24.91
N ASP A 428 28.92 -2.48 24.39
CA ASP A 428 30.33 -2.79 24.05
C ASP A 428 31.56 -2.44 24.95
N THR A 429 32.49 -3.40 25.10
CA THR A 429 33.96 -3.28 25.31
C THR A 429 34.60 -4.69 25.17
N GLY A 430 35.89 -4.83 24.77
CA GLY A 430 36.47 -6.19 24.56
C GLY A 430 38.00 -6.38 24.58
N THR A 431 38.41 -7.67 24.46
CA THR A 431 39.76 -8.26 24.18
C THR A 431 40.87 -8.12 25.26
N PRO A 432 42.01 -8.89 25.26
CA PRO A 432 42.52 -9.91 24.28
C PRO A 432 43.15 -11.24 24.85
N GLN A 433 43.76 -12.06 23.95
CA GLN A 433 44.75 -13.19 24.14
C GLN A 433 44.28 -14.59 24.64
N SER A 434 44.85 -15.76 24.23
CA SER A 434 45.74 -16.15 23.09
C SER A 434 45.85 -17.70 22.91
N GLN A 435 46.41 -18.17 21.77
CA GLN A 435 46.83 -19.57 21.41
C GLN A 435 45.73 -20.63 21.13
N SER A 436 45.85 -21.63 20.21
CA SER A 436 46.73 -21.83 19.02
C SER A 436 46.29 -23.03 18.14
N GLN A 437 46.41 -22.90 16.80
CA GLN A 437 46.66 -23.94 15.76
C GLN A 437 45.63 -25.03 15.32
N GLN A 438 45.48 -25.11 13.97
CA GLN A 438 45.22 -26.26 13.07
C GLN A 438 43.84 -26.97 13.00
N GLY A 439 43.40 -27.28 11.76
CA GLY A 439 42.59 -28.48 11.46
C GLY A 439 41.33 -28.32 10.59
N GLN A 440 41.35 -28.85 9.36
CA GLN A 440 40.23 -28.95 8.40
C GLN A 440 39.03 -29.78 8.89
N GLN A 441 37.78 -29.40 8.54
CA GLN A 441 36.78 -30.20 7.78
C GLN A 441 35.37 -29.56 7.78
N PRO A 442 34.52 -29.82 6.76
CA PRO A 442 33.15 -29.29 6.70
C PRO A 442 32.20 -30.03 7.66
N GLN A 443 31.52 -29.29 8.55
CA GLN A 443 30.58 -29.87 9.51
C GLN A 443 29.28 -30.36 8.83
N GLN A 444 28.95 -31.62 9.11
CA GLN A 444 27.71 -32.28 8.72
C GLN A 444 26.53 -31.70 9.49
N GLN A 445 25.39 -31.48 8.83
CA GLN A 445 24.13 -31.18 9.53
C GLN A 445 23.65 -32.42 10.30
N PRO A 446 23.04 -32.26 11.49
CA PRO A 446 22.59 -33.39 12.30
C PRO A 446 21.48 -34.19 11.60
N PRO A 447 21.39 -35.51 11.84
CA PRO A 447 20.37 -36.35 11.21
C PRO A 447 18.98 -35.93 11.67
N LYS A 448 18.14 -35.50 10.73
CA LYS A 448 16.74 -35.13 11.01
C LYS A 448 15.96 -36.36 11.48
N THR A 449 15.35 -36.28 12.66
CA THR A 449 14.38 -37.27 13.12
C THR A 449 13.15 -37.22 12.22
N LYS A 450 12.68 -38.37 11.71
CA LYS A 450 11.52 -38.40 10.80
C LYS A 450 10.26 -37.98 11.56
N PHE A 451 9.55 -36.97 11.05
CA PHE A 451 8.29 -36.49 11.64
C PHE A 451 7.15 -37.50 11.40
N VAL A 452 6.47 -37.92 12.47
CA VAL A 452 5.33 -38.84 12.37
C VAL A 452 4.02 -38.05 12.46
N ILE A 453 3.29 -38.00 11.35
CA ILE A 453 2.04 -37.23 11.22
C ILE A 453 0.88 -38.10 11.68
N GLN A 454 0.09 -37.58 12.62
CA GLN A 454 -1.10 -38.26 13.10
C GLN A 454 -2.24 -38.16 12.06
N PRO A 455 -2.83 -39.28 11.62
CA PRO A 455 -3.90 -39.29 10.61
C PRO A 455 -5.20 -38.67 11.13
N LEU A 456 -6.05 -38.26 10.19
CA LEU A 456 -7.39 -37.76 10.47
C LEU A 456 -8.31 -38.90 10.92
N THR A 457 -9.10 -38.66 11.96
CA THR A 457 -9.95 -39.68 12.59
C THR A 457 -10.99 -40.21 11.61
N GLY A 458 -10.98 -41.52 11.34
CA GLY A 458 -11.95 -42.18 10.47
C GLY A 458 -11.69 -42.08 8.97
N VAL A 459 -10.49 -41.68 8.53
CA VAL A 459 -10.16 -41.50 7.11
C VAL A 459 -8.93 -42.34 6.72
N THR A 460 -9.05 -43.15 5.66
CA THR A 460 -7.91 -43.89 5.08
C THR A 460 -6.97 -42.94 4.33
N PRO A 461 -5.65 -42.94 4.59
CA PRO A 461 -4.70 -42.06 3.88
C PRO A 461 -4.76 -42.22 2.36
N TRP A 462 -4.54 -41.12 1.63
CA TRP A 462 -4.39 -41.18 0.17
C TRP A 462 -3.08 -41.86 -0.24
N LYS A 463 -3.07 -42.36 -1.47
CA LYS A 463 -1.86 -42.75 -2.20
C LYS A 463 -1.73 -41.86 -3.43
N LEU A 464 -1.12 -40.69 -3.26
CA LEU A 464 -0.65 -39.86 -4.37
C LEU A 464 0.59 -40.53 -4.98
N GLU A 465 0.35 -41.52 -5.85
CA GLU A 465 1.37 -42.15 -6.69
C GLU A 465 1.67 -41.26 -7.91
N THR A 466 2.85 -41.45 -8.52
CA THR A 466 3.60 -40.43 -9.30
C THR A 466 2.92 -39.90 -10.58
N GLU A 467 1.79 -40.47 -11.00
CA GLU A 467 1.16 -40.17 -12.29
C GLU A 467 -0.26 -39.57 -12.11
N GLY A 468 -0.39 -38.26 -12.34
CA GLY A 468 -1.68 -37.58 -12.53
C GLY A 468 -1.98 -36.39 -11.62
N ALA A 469 -1.28 -36.22 -10.50
CA ALA A 469 -1.45 -35.05 -9.63
C ALA A 469 -0.60 -33.86 -10.12
N PRO A 470 -1.19 -32.72 -10.52
CA PRO A 470 -0.42 -31.53 -10.87
C PRO A 470 0.38 -31.02 -9.67
N ASP A 471 1.53 -30.41 -9.95
CA ASP A 471 2.46 -29.82 -8.96
C ASP A 471 3.11 -30.81 -7.97
N LEU A 472 2.89 -32.13 -8.08
CA LEU A 472 3.48 -33.16 -7.21
C LEU A 472 5.02 -33.15 -7.22
N HIS A 473 5.64 -32.82 -8.36
CA HIS A 473 7.10 -32.74 -8.54
C HIS A 473 7.77 -31.61 -7.74
N LEU A 474 7.00 -30.68 -7.17
CA LEU A 474 7.50 -29.57 -6.34
C LEU A 474 7.56 -29.92 -4.85
N LEU A 475 7.10 -31.11 -4.45
CA LEU A 475 7.06 -31.57 -3.06
C LEU A 475 8.17 -32.59 -2.79
N THR A 476 8.82 -32.47 -1.64
CA THR A 476 9.73 -33.50 -1.13
C THR A 476 8.96 -34.74 -0.68
N LYS A 477 9.66 -35.88 -0.54
CA LYS A 477 9.06 -37.15 -0.09
C LYS A 477 8.31 -37.03 1.25
N GLU A 478 8.81 -36.21 2.17
CA GLU A 478 8.17 -35.92 3.45
C GLU A 478 6.88 -35.10 3.28
N GLU A 479 6.86 -34.12 2.37
CA GLU A 479 5.67 -33.32 2.07
C GLU A 479 4.58 -34.12 1.33
N ILE A 480 4.97 -35.11 0.53
CA ILE A 480 4.05 -36.07 -0.08
C ILE A 480 3.38 -36.94 1.01
N GLU A 481 4.14 -37.37 2.03
CA GLU A 481 3.56 -38.04 3.21
C GLU A 481 2.57 -37.12 3.96
N VAL A 482 2.88 -35.82 4.13
CA VAL A 482 1.94 -34.82 4.70
C VAL A 482 0.64 -34.75 3.90
N CYS A 483 0.74 -34.64 2.57
CA CYS A 483 -0.42 -34.54 1.67
C CYS A 483 -1.30 -35.78 1.71
N ASN A 484 -0.68 -36.97 1.73
CA ASN A 484 -1.36 -38.26 1.82
C ASN A 484 -2.11 -38.45 3.15
N VAL A 485 -1.49 -38.08 4.27
CA VAL A 485 -2.07 -38.25 5.62
C VAL A 485 -3.18 -37.22 5.92
N LEU A 486 -3.04 -35.99 5.41
CA LEU A 486 -4.01 -34.91 5.67
C LEU A 486 -5.08 -34.75 4.58
N HIS A 487 -5.05 -35.55 3.52
CA HIS A 487 -5.93 -35.40 2.34
C HIS A 487 -5.88 -33.96 1.80
N ILE A 488 -4.69 -33.54 1.39
CA ILE A 488 -4.44 -32.23 0.77
C ILE A 488 -3.78 -32.49 -0.58
N GLN A 489 -4.30 -31.89 -1.66
CA GLN A 489 -3.68 -31.96 -2.98
C GLN A 489 -2.42 -31.07 -3.03
N PRO A 490 -1.40 -31.38 -3.87
CA PRO A 490 -0.13 -30.65 -3.90
C PRO A 490 -0.28 -29.13 -4.02
N LYS A 491 -1.14 -28.66 -4.93
CA LYS A 491 -1.36 -27.22 -5.15
C LYS A 491 -1.94 -26.47 -3.93
N PRO A 492 -3.04 -26.92 -3.29
CA PRO A 492 -3.46 -26.40 -1.99
C PRO A 492 -2.38 -26.46 -0.89
N TYR A 493 -1.57 -27.53 -0.84
CA TYR A 493 -0.49 -27.64 0.14
C TYR A 493 0.58 -26.56 -0.06
N LEU A 494 1.03 -26.32 -1.29
CA LEU A 494 2.00 -25.27 -1.63
C LEU A 494 1.51 -23.87 -1.23
N VAL A 495 0.23 -23.55 -1.50
CA VAL A 495 -0.37 -22.26 -1.09
C VAL A 495 -0.40 -22.10 0.44
N VAL A 496 -0.69 -23.17 1.18
CA VAL A 496 -0.67 -23.16 2.65
C VAL A 496 0.76 -22.97 3.16
N LYS A 497 1.74 -23.71 2.63
CA LYS A 497 3.16 -23.58 2.95
C LYS A 497 3.67 -22.16 2.71
N GLU A 498 3.36 -21.58 1.55
CA GLU A 498 3.74 -20.21 1.19
C GLU A 498 3.12 -19.17 2.12
N THR A 499 1.83 -19.34 2.46
CA THR A 499 1.11 -18.44 3.37
C THR A 499 1.69 -18.47 4.78
N LEU A 500 1.97 -19.67 5.31
CA LEU A 500 2.57 -19.84 6.64
C LEU A 500 4.01 -19.29 6.70
N LEU A 501 4.81 -19.50 5.65
CA LEU A 501 6.15 -18.88 5.55
C LEU A 501 6.08 -17.35 5.50
N LYS A 502 5.15 -16.77 4.73
CA LYS A 502 4.96 -15.32 4.63
C LYS A 502 4.54 -14.69 5.95
N GLU A 503 3.62 -15.32 6.70
CA GLU A 503 3.25 -14.82 8.04
C GLU A 503 4.39 -14.99 9.06
N ALA A 504 5.14 -16.09 9.03
CA ALA A 504 6.31 -16.26 9.88
C ALA A 504 7.40 -15.20 9.60
N MET A 505 7.67 -14.89 8.32
CA MET A 505 8.64 -13.85 7.94
C MET A 505 8.26 -12.45 8.46
N LYS A 506 6.96 -12.11 8.53
CA LYS A 506 6.50 -10.84 9.13
C LYS A 506 6.77 -10.75 10.64
N GLN A 507 6.82 -11.89 11.32
CA GLN A 507 7.00 -12.00 12.78
C GLN A 507 8.43 -12.44 13.15
N GLY A 508 9.43 -12.12 12.32
CA GLY A 508 10.85 -12.42 12.62
C GLY A 508 11.21 -13.91 12.54
N GLY A 509 10.47 -14.70 11.77
CA GLY A 509 10.62 -16.15 11.63
C GLY A 509 9.81 -16.97 12.64
N GLY A 510 9.19 -16.33 13.63
CA GLY A 510 8.25 -16.96 14.56
C GLY A 510 6.82 -16.99 14.01
N LEU A 511 5.98 -17.95 14.40
CA LEU A 511 4.53 -17.89 14.16
C LEU A 511 3.78 -18.60 15.28
N LYS A 512 2.65 -18.05 15.72
CA LYS A 512 1.78 -18.71 16.71
C LYS A 512 0.78 -19.63 16.03
N ARG A 513 0.50 -20.79 16.63
CA ARG A 513 -0.48 -21.77 16.09
C ARG A 513 -1.90 -21.18 15.89
N LYS A 514 -2.29 -20.16 16.68
CA LYS A 514 -3.56 -19.44 16.50
C LYS A 514 -3.58 -18.64 15.20
N ASP A 515 -2.48 -17.96 14.90
CA ASP A 515 -2.35 -17.07 13.74
C ASP A 515 -2.18 -17.90 12.46
N ALA A 516 -1.45 -19.01 12.52
CA ALA A 516 -1.40 -20.02 11.47
C ALA A 516 -2.81 -20.51 11.05
N LYS A 517 -3.68 -20.80 12.03
CA LYS A 517 -5.07 -21.19 11.79
C LYS A 517 -5.96 -20.08 11.23
N ALA A 518 -5.61 -18.81 11.48
CA ALA A 518 -6.35 -17.66 10.95
C ALA A 518 -5.91 -17.27 9.53
N ALA A 519 -4.65 -17.52 9.18
CA ALA A 519 -4.08 -17.17 7.88
C ALA A 519 -4.53 -18.09 6.73
N CYS A 520 -4.76 -19.38 7.01
CA CYS A 520 -5.07 -20.38 5.98
C CYS A 520 -6.58 -20.62 5.81
N LYS A 521 -7.08 -20.58 4.56
CA LYS A 521 -8.49 -20.83 4.20
C LYS A 521 -8.87 -22.32 4.08
N ILE A 522 -8.15 -23.21 4.77
CA ILE A 522 -8.45 -24.66 4.81
C ILE A 522 -8.85 -25.08 6.22
N ASP A 523 -9.24 -26.34 6.40
CA ASP A 523 -9.62 -26.87 7.71
C ASP A 523 -8.56 -26.58 8.80
N THR A 524 -9.03 -26.18 9.99
CA THR A 524 -8.16 -25.73 11.08
C THR A 524 -7.36 -26.88 11.71
N THR A 525 -7.82 -28.12 11.59
CA THR A 525 -7.09 -29.32 12.04
C THR A 525 -5.96 -29.62 11.06
N LYS A 526 -6.26 -29.65 9.75
CA LYS A 526 -5.27 -29.79 8.68
C LYS A 526 -4.18 -28.71 8.77
N THR A 527 -4.58 -27.44 8.91
CA THR A 527 -3.63 -26.31 9.10
C THR A 527 -2.73 -26.52 10.30
N SER A 528 -3.27 -26.98 11.44
CA SER A 528 -2.48 -27.23 12.64
C SER A 528 -1.42 -28.32 12.43
N ARG A 529 -1.73 -29.36 11.65
CA ARG A 529 -0.79 -30.45 11.35
C ARG A 529 0.30 -30.03 10.35
N VAL A 530 -0.03 -29.20 9.35
CA VAL A 530 0.96 -28.60 8.44
C VAL A 530 1.88 -27.66 9.21
N TYR A 531 1.34 -26.80 10.08
CA TYR A 531 2.13 -25.94 10.97
C TYR A 531 3.10 -26.76 11.85
N ASP A 532 2.63 -27.85 12.46
CA ASP A 532 3.48 -28.70 13.31
C ASP A 532 4.62 -29.37 12.52
N PHE A 533 4.36 -29.79 11.27
CA PHE A 533 5.40 -30.26 10.35
C PHE A 533 6.41 -29.16 10.02
N MET A 534 5.96 -27.95 9.66
CA MET A 534 6.86 -26.84 9.30
C MET A 534 7.75 -26.37 10.46
N VAL A 535 7.25 -26.44 11.70
CA VAL A 535 8.06 -26.21 12.91
C VAL A 535 9.10 -27.30 13.09
N HIS A 536 8.74 -28.58 12.90
CA HIS A 536 9.69 -29.70 12.99
C HIS A 536 10.76 -29.66 11.88
N SER A 537 10.39 -29.27 10.66
CA SER A 537 11.32 -29.11 9.53
C SER A 537 12.31 -27.95 9.69
N GLY A 538 12.13 -27.11 10.73
CA GLY A 538 12.95 -25.93 11.00
C GLY A 538 12.64 -24.74 10.07
N TRP A 539 11.45 -24.71 9.47
CA TRP A 539 11.05 -23.65 8.53
C TRP A 539 10.33 -22.48 9.22
N ILE A 540 9.77 -22.71 10.40
CA ILE A 540 9.06 -21.73 11.21
C ILE A 540 9.45 -21.95 12.67
N ASN A 541 9.84 -20.89 13.38
CA ASN A 541 10.05 -20.95 14.82
C ASN A 541 8.70 -20.89 15.56
N LYS A 542 8.56 -21.65 16.63
CA LYS A 542 7.36 -21.63 17.47
C LYS A 542 7.39 -20.39 18.37
N ALA A 543 6.46 -19.45 18.15
CA ALA A 543 6.26 -18.24 18.96
C ALA A 543 5.14 -18.38 20.01
#